data_AF-A0A2N2T0Y1-F1
#
_entry.id   AF-A0A2N2T0Y1-F1
#
_cell.length_a   1.000
_cell.length_b   1.000
_cell.length_c   1.000
_cell.angle_alpha   90.00
_cell.angle_beta   90.00
_cell.angle_gamma   90.00
#
_symmetry.space_group_name_H-M   'P 1'
#
loop_
_entity.id
_entity.type
_entity.pdbx_description
1 polymer ?
#
loop_
_entity_poly.entity_id
_entity_poly.type
_entity_poly.pdbx_seq_one_letter_code
_entity_poly.pdbx_strand_id
1 'polypeptide(L)'
;MSEIVKKLRQRWMLVLGSLIALFLFSVSVGIAGAYVLAHTSTEEFCVGCHEMSYNLAEYKGTIHDTNRTGVRAICTDCHVPHEPGPLVLAKLKATKDVFYTYIMPSIDTKEKFEAKRSHMAQKIWIEMKANDSHNCRSCHRADKMSVELQSAKAQARHAKAKVEGKTCIECHFGIAHNEPEGPGPTELFSTMAK
;
A
#
# COMPACT_ATOMS: atom_id res chain seq x y z
N MET A 1 -39.74 27.37 30.26
CA MET A 1 -39.01 27.12 29.00
C MET A 1 -37.72 27.95 29.04
N SER A 2 -36.54 27.32 28.98
CA SER A 2 -35.28 28.07 29.12
C SER A 2 -35.11 29.09 27.98
N GLU A 3 -34.44 30.21 28.24
CA GLU A 3 -34.22 31.28 27.25
C GLU A 3 -33.50 30.78 25.98
N ILE A 4 -32.74 29.69 26.10
CA ILE A 4 -32.09 28.97 24.99
C ILE A 4 -33.15 28.40 24.04
N VAL A 5 -34.20 27.74 24.56
CA VAL A 5 -35.26 27.12 23.76
C VAL A 5 -36.11 28.17 23.03
N LYS A 6 -36.34 29.35 23.64
CA LYS A 6 -37.02 30.48 22.95
C LYS A 6 -36.18 31.04 21.80
N LYS A 7 -34.87 31.25 22.00
CA LYS A 7 -33.96 31.74 20.95
C LYS A 7 -33.81 30.74 19.80
N LEU A 8 -33.70 29.44 20.11
CA LEU A 8 -33.69 28.38 19.10
C LEU A 8 -34.99 28.34 18.30
N ARG A 9 -36.15 28.53 18.93
CA ARG A 9 -37.45 28.60 18.23
C ARG A 9 -37.61 29.87 17.39
N GLN A 10 -37.03 31.02 17.78
CA GLN A 10 -37.06 32.26 16.99
C GLN A 10 -36.10 32.23 15.79
N ARG A 11 -34.97 31.51 15.91
CA ARG A 11 -33.93 31.40 14.86
C ARG A 11 -33.86 30.00 14.24
N TRP A 12 -34.95 29.23 14.31
CA TRP A 12 -34.96 27.82 13.90
C TRP A 12 -34.56 27.63 12.44
N MET A 13 -34.94 28.56 11.54
CA MET A 13 -34.51 28.56 10.13
C MET A 13 -33.00 28.74 9.96
N LEU A 14 -32.36 29.57 10.79
CA LEU A 14 -30.90 29.76 10.75
C LEU A 14 -30.19 28.53 11.29
N VAL A 15 -30.67 27.95 12.40
CA VAL A 15 -30.10 26.71 12.95
C VAL A 15 -30.26 25.57 11.96
N LEU A 16 -31.44 25.39 11.37
CA LEU A 16 -31.71 24.39 10.35
C LEU A 16 -30.83 24.61 9.11
N GLY A 17 -30.73 25.85 8.62
CA GLY A 17 -29.88 26.22 7.50
C GLY A 17 -28.40 25.91 7.75
N SER A 18 -27.88 26.23 8.94
CA SER A 18 -26.49 25.90 9.32
C SER A 18 -26.26 24.40 9.41
N LEU A 19 -27.20 23.63 9.96
CA LEU A 19 -27.10 22.16 10.02
C LEU A 19 -27.12 21.54 8.63
N ILE A 20 -27.99 22.01 7.73
CA ILE A 20 -28.02 21.56 6.34
C ILE A 20 -26.71 21.91 5.63
N ALA A 21 -26.21 23.14 5.80
CA ALA A 21 -24.94 23.56 5.20
C ALA A 21 -23.76 22.70 5.70
N LEU A 22 -23.69 22.43 7.00
CA LEU A 22 -22.67 21.55 7.57
C LEU A 22 -22.78 20.13 7.03
N PHE A 23 -24.00 19.58 6.95
CA PHE A 23 -24.23 18.25 6.39
C PHE A 23 -23.77 18.17 4.92
N LEU A 24 -24.19 19.11 4.08
CA LEU A 24 -23.79 19.18 2.68
C LEU A 24 -22.28 19.33 2.52
N PHE A 25 -21.64 20.18 3.33
CA PHE A 25 -20.19 20.33 3.35
C PHE A 25 -19.50 19.01 3.73
N SER A 26 -19.90 18.37 4.82
CA SER A 26 -19.32 17.10 5.28
C SER A 26 -19.47 15.98 4.25
N VAL A 27 -20.64 15.85 3.62
CA VAL A 27 -20.88 14.87 2.55
C VAL A 27 -20.00 15.18 1.33
N SER A 28 -19.92 16.45 0.93
CA SER A 28 -19.11 16.87 -0.21
C SER A 28 -17.62 16.58 0.00
N VAL A 29 -17.09 16.90 1.19
CA VAL A 29 -15.71 16.59 1.57
C VAL A 29 -15.48 15.08 1.63
N GLY A 30 -16.42 14.31 2.16
CA GLY A 30 -16.33 12.85 2.21
C GLY A 30 -16.26 12.22 0.82
N ILE A 31 -17.14 12.63 -0.10
CA ILE A 31 -17.16 12.14 -1.49
C ILE A 31 -15.88 12.55 -2.22
N ALA A 32 -15.50 13.83 -2.14
CA ALA A 32 -14.30 14.32 -2.80
C ALA A 32 -13.03 13.62 -2.27
N GLY A 33 -12.94 13.44 -0.96
CA GLY A 33 -11.84 12.71 -0.32
C GLY A 33 -11.77 11.26 -0.80
N ALA A 34 -12.89 10.54 -0.80
CA ALA A 34 -12.96 9.16 -1.28
C ALA A 34 -12.54 9.07 -2.77
N TYR A 35 -12.99 10.00 -3.60
CA TYR A 35 -12.61 10.07 -5.00
C TYR A 35 -11.09 10.28 -5.17
N VAL A 36 -10.50 11.23 -4.45
CA VAL A 36 -9.05 11.49 -4.50
C VAL A 36 -8.26 10.27 -4.04
N LEU A 37 -8.67 9.62 -2.96
CA LEU A 37 -8.02 8.40 -2.46
C LEU A 37 -8.11 7.25 -3.47
N ALA A 38 -9.25 7.08 -4.13
CA ALA A 38 -9.43 6.08 -5.17
C ALA A 38 -8.58 6.40 -6.42
N HIS A 39 -8.62 7.64 -6.91
CA HIS A 39 -7.88 8.08 -8.08
C HIS A 39 -6.36 7.98 -7.88
N THR A 40 -5.87 8.41 -6.72
CA THR A 40 -4.43 8.27 -6.37
C THR A 40 -4.02 6.83 -6.05
N SER A 41 -4.93 5.87 -6.17
CA SER A 41 -4.67 4.44 -6.00
C SER A 41 -4.77 3.63 -7.29
N THR A 42 -4.96 4.28 -8.43
CA THR A 42 -4.95 3.58 -9.72
C THR A 42 -3.51 3.35 -10.21
N GLU A 43 -3.33 2.36 -11.07
CA GLU A 43 -2.03 2.09 -11.69
C GLU A 43 -1.57 3.27 -12.55
N GLU A 44 -2.47 3.92 -13.27
CA GLU A 44 -2.19 5.08 -14.12
C GLU A 44 -1.62 6.25 -13.31
N PHE A 45 -2.14 6.49 -12.11
CA PHE A 45 -1.59 7.51 -11.22
C PHE A 45 -0.18 7.13 -10.77
N CYS A 46 0.02 5.88 -10.33
CA CYS A 46 1.33 5.40 -9.88
C CYS A 46 2.40 5.54 -10.98
N VAL A 47 2.07 5.21 -12.23
CA VAL A 47 3.03 5.28 -13.35
C VAL A 47 3.09 6.66 -14.02
N GLY A 48 2.37 7.66 -13.49
CA GLY A 48 2.39 9.02 -14.01
C GLY A 48 3.71 9.76 -13.75
N CYS A 49 4.51 9.30 -12.80
CA CYS A 49 5.87 9.81 -12.54
C CYS A 49 6.89 9.00 -13.37
N HIS A 50 7.87 9.66 -14.00
CA HIS A 50 8.78 9.01 -14.96
C HIS A 50 9.63 7.91 -14.31
N GLU A 51 10.01 8.07 -13.05
CA GLU A 51 10.79 7.10 -12.27
C GLU A 51 10.03 5.79 -12.04
N MET A 52 8.70 5.82 -12.08
CA MET A 52 7.87 4.61 -11.92
C MET A 52 7.78 3.78 -13.20
N SER A 53 8.23 4.32 -14.35
CA SER A 53 8.31 3.56 -15.60
C SER A 53 9.30 2.39 -15.50
N TYR A 54 10.34 2.50 -14.68
CA TYR A 54 11.31 1.42 -14.43
C TYR A 54 10.62 0.24 -13.74
N ASN A 55 9.90 0.49 -12.65
CA ASN A 55 9.15 -0.52 -11.93
C ASN A 55 8.02 -1.13 -12.77
N LEU A 56 7.34 -0.32 -13.59
CA LEU A 56 6.32 -0.81 -14.51
C LEU A 56 6.90 -1.79 -15.53
N ALA A 57 8.08 -1.50 -16.07
CA ALA A 57 8.75 -2.39 -17.02
C ALA A 57 9.11 -3.74 -16.38
N GLU A 58 9.50 -3.75 -15.11
CA GLU A 58 9.82 -4.97 -14.37
C GLU A 58 8.56 -5.76 -13.97
N TYR A 59 7.47 -5.07 -13.66
CA TYR A 59 6.21 -5.69 -13.26
C TYR A 59 5.44 -6.33 -14.43
N LYS A 60 5.55 -5.76 -15.64
CA LYS A 60 4.91 -6.29 -16.84
C LYS A 60 5.38 -7.72 -17.13
N GLY A 61 4.42 -8.60 -17.43
CA GLY A 61 4.65 -10.02 -17.70
C GLY A 61 4.85 -10.90 -16.45
N THR A 62 4.84 -10.32 -15.25
CA THR A 62 4.83 -11.10 -14.01
C THR A 62 3.48 -11.80 -13.81
N ILE A 63 3.42 -12.79 -12.91
CA ILE A 63 2.17 -13.51 -12.62
C ILE A 63 1.08 -12.61 -12.01
N HIS A 64 1.48 -11.50 -11.39
CA HIS A 64 0.57 -10.50 -10.82
C HIS A 64 0.06 -9.51 -11.87
N ASP A 65 0.76 -9.38 -13.01
CA ASP A 65 0.34 -8.58 -14.16
C ASP A 65 -0.50 -9.38 -15.16
N THR A 66 0.01 -10.54 -15.60
CA THR A 66 -0.63 -11.36 -16.63
C THR A 66 -0.62 -12.82 -16.20
N ASN A 67 -1.80 -13.43 -16.10
CA ASN A 67 -1.95 -14.85 -15.81
C ASN A 67 -3.17 -15.48 -16.51
N ARG A 68 -3.24 -16.82 -16.42
CA ARG A 68 -4.25 -17.64 -17.08
C ARG A 68 -5.71 -17.36 -16.69
N THR A 69 -5.95 -16.65 -15.59
CA THR A 69 -7.29 -16.40 -15.04
C THR A 69 -7.76 -14.96 -15.17
N GLY A 70 -6.89 -14.03 -15.59
CA GLY A 70 -7.21 -12.61 -15.70
C GLY A 70 -7.32 -11.86 -14.36
N VAL A 71 -7.09 -12.53 -13.22
CA VAL A 71 -6.98 -11.87 -11.92
C VAL A 71 -5.68 -11.09 -11.89
N ARG A 72 -5.69 -9.82 -11.50
CA ARG A 72 -4.49 -8.97 -11.51
C ARG A 72 -4.34 -8.28 -10.16
N ALA A 73 -3.10 -8.07 -9.73
CA ALA A 73 -2.79 -7.29 -8.54
C ALA A 73 -1.95 -6.08 -8.96
N ILE A 74 -2.55 -4.90 -8.94
CA ILE A 74 -1.90 -3.66 -9.36
C ILE A 74 -0.97 -3.12 -8.26
N CYS A 75 -0.28 -2.01 -8.54
CA CYS A 75 0.70 -1.42 -7.63
C CYS A 75 0.17 -1.26 -6.20
N THR A 76 -1.07 -0.76 -6.06
CA THR A 76 -1.67 -0.48 -4.76
C THR A 76 -2.13 -1.70 -4.00
N ASP A 77 -2.47 -2.80 -4.68
CA ASP A 77 -2.83 -4.06 -4.01
C ASP A 77 -1.66 -4.60 -3.17
N CYS A 78 -0.42 -4.32 -3.60
CA CYS A 78 0.80 -4.72 -2.90
C CYS A 78 1.37 -3.61 -1.99
N HIS A 79 1.34 -2.35 -2.42
CA HIS A 79 2.06 -1.24 -1.75
C HIS A 79 1.19 -0.33 -0.87
N VAL A 80 -0.14 -0.44 -0.92
CA VAL A 80 -1.05 0.44 -0.17
C VAL A 80 -2.07 -0.39 0.61
N PRO A 81 -2.17 -0.24 1.93
CA PRO A 81 -3.22 -0.92 2.72
C PRO A 81 -4.62 -0.54 2.23
N HIS A 82 -5.57 -1.46 2.34
CA HIS A 82 -6.95 -1.24 1.86
C HIS A 82 -7.86 -0.64 2.94
N GLU A 83 -7.51 -0.76 4.22
CA GLU A 83 -8.35 -0.26 5.30
C GLU A 83 -8.27 1.28 5.40
N PRO A 84 -9.39 1.98 5.65
CA PRO A 84 -9.44 3.44 5.56
C PRO A 84 -8.37 4.19 6.36
N GLY A 85 -8.10 3.77 7.61
CA GLY A 85 -7.08 4.40 8.45
C GLY A 85 -5.65 4.20 7.92
N PRO A 86 -5.18 2.95 7.80
CA PRO A 86 -3.89 2.63 7.18
C PRO A 86 -3.70 3.21 5.77
N LEU A 87 -4.75 3.20 4.94
CA LEU A 87 -4.74 3.80 3.60
C LEU A 87 -4.43 5.29 3.67
N VAL A 88 -5.17 6.05 4.49
CA VAL A 88 -4.94 7.49 4.64
C VAL A 88 -3.53 7.77 5.16
N LEU A 89 -3.04 6.99 6.12
CA LEU A 89 -1.68 7.12 6.63
C LEU A 89 -0.63 6.84 5.53
N ALA A 90 -0.83 5.82 4.71
CA ALA A 90 0.06 5.51 3.58
C ALA A 90 0.06 6.65 2.55
N LYS A 91 -1.10 7.24 2.23
CA LYS A 91 -1.19 8.40 1.32
C LYS A 91 -0.51 9.64 1.90
N LEU A 92 -0.62 9.88 3.20
CA LEU A 92 0.12 10.97 3.87
C LEU A 92 1.63 10.73 3.80
N LYS A 93 2.11 9.50 4.03
CA LYS A 93 3.54 9.16 3.87
C LYS A 93 4.01 9.33 2.42
N ALA A 94 3.19 9.00 1.43
CA ALA A 94 3.51 9.13 0.01
C ALA A 94 3.67 10.60 -0.45
N THR A 95 3.26 11.59 0.34
CA THR A 95 3.55 13.01 0.05
C THR A 95 5.06 13.28 -0.09
N LYS A 96 5.90 12.48 0.59
CA LYS A 96 7.36 12.53 0.44
C LYS A 96 7.80 12.20 -0.99
N ASP A 97 7.08 11.31 -1.68
CA ASP A 97 7.44 10.88 -3.02
C ASP A 97 7.21 12.06 -3.98
N VAL A 98 6.05 12.73 -3.87
CA VAL A 98 5.77 13.98 -4.60
C VAL A 98 6.84 15.05 -4.34
N PHE A 99 7.27 15.22 -3.09
CA PHE A 99 8.35 16.17 -2.75
C PHE A 99 9.67 15.80 -3.42
N TYR A 100 10.09 14.53 -3.37
CA TYR A 100 11.34 14.07 -3.99
C TYR A 100 11.25 13.93 -5.52
N THR A 101 10.06 13.91 -6.10
CA THR A 101 9.86 13.93 -7.56
C THR A 101 9.94 15.35 -8.09
N TYR A 102 9.22 16.30 -7.49
CA TYR A 102 9.03 17.64 -8.08
C TYR A 102 9.87 18.74 -7.45
N ILE A 103 10.26 18.62 -6.17
CA ILE A 103 10.97 19.69 -5.45
C ILE A 103 12.44 19.34 -5.25
N MET A 104 12.75 18.08 -4.93
CA MET A 104 14.11 17.61 -4.71
C MET A 104 14.37 16.27 -5.43
N PRO A 105 14.48 16.27 -6.77
CA PRO A 105 14.70 15.09 -7.61
C PRO A 105 15.83 14.20 -7.07
N SER A 106 15.47 12.98 -6.69
CA SER A 106 16.40 12.07 -6.01
C SER A 106 16.60 10.72 -6.73
N ILE A 107 15.70 10.36 -7.63
CA ILE A 107 15.70 9.11 -8.45
C ILE A 107 15.29 9.40 -9.91
N ASP A 108 15.57 10.62 -10.38
CA ASP A 108 15.12 11.18 -11.66
C ASP A 108 15.85 10.64 -12.91
N THR A 109 16.86 9.81 -12.69
CA THR A 109 17.52 9.05 -13.76
C THR A 109 17.59 7.59 -13.34
N LYS A 110 17.73 6.70 -14.33
CA LYS A 110 17.87 5.28 -14.05
C LYS A 110 19.06 5.03 -13.12
N GLU A 111 20.20 5.64 -13.35
CA GLU A 111 21.41 5.46 -12.52
C GLU A 111 21.15 5.86 -11.06
N LYS A 112 20.44 6.97 -10.82
CA LYS A 112 20.06 7.40 -9.46
C LYS A 112 19.05 6.45 -8.81
N PHE A 113 18.09 5.94 -9.58
CA PHE A 113 17.13 4.93 -9.14
C PHE A 113 17.84 3.65 -8.72
N GLU A 114 18.72 3.12 -9.58
CA GLU A 114 19.51 1.91 -9.36
C GLU A 114 20.38 2.04 -8.11
N ALA A 115 21.08 3.17 -7.95
CA ALA A 115 21.91 3.48 -6.78
C ALA A 115 21.13 3.48 -5.45
N LYS A 116 19.81 3.72 -5.50
CA LYS A 116 18.92 3.71 -4.34
C LYS A 116 18.03 2.48 -4.26
N ARG A 117 18.07 1.55 -5.22
CA ARG A 117 17.14 0.41 -5.29
C ARG A 117 17.17 -0.42 -4.01
N SER A 118 18.36 -0.81 -3.56
CA SER A 118 18.52 -1.63 -2.35
C SER A 118 17.91 -0.95 -1.13
N HIS A 119 18.18 0.34 -0.93
CA HIS A 119 17.60 1.12 0.17
C HIS A 119 16.07 1.21 0.09
N MET A 120 15.52 1.46 -1.09
CA MET A 120 14.07 1.55 -1.28
C MET A 120 13.38 0.19 -1.07
N ALA A 121 13.95 -0.89 -1.61
CA ALA A 121 13.44 -2.24 -1.44
C ALA A 121 13.44 -2.67 0.03
N GLN A 122 14.55 -2.45 0.74
CA GLN A 122 14.65 -2.78 2.17
C GLN A 122 13.60 -2.05 3.01
N LYS A 123 13.32 -0.76 2.73
CA LYS A 123 12.23 -0.03 3.39
C LYS A 123 10.89 -0.71 3.21
N ILE A 124 10.54 -1.09 1.98
CA ILE A 124 9.28 -1.77 1.68
C ILE A 124 9.24 -3.15 2.34
N TRP A 125 10.35 -3.91 2.34
CA TRP A 125 10.41 -5.20 3.02
C TRP A 125 10.22 -5.08 4.53
N ILE A 126 10.81 -4.06 5.16
CA ILE A 126 10.62 -3.77 6.58
C ILE A 126 9.15 -3.44 6.85
N GLU A 127 8.53 -2.58 6.05
CA GLU A 127 7.11 -2.22 6.19
C GLU A 127 6.19 -3.44 6.02
N MET A 128 6.43 -4.26 4.98
CA MET A 128 5.70 -5.49 4.72
C MET A 128 5.95 -6.57 5.79
N LYS A 129 7.11 -6.58 6.45
CA LYS A 129 7.32 -7.50 7.58
C LYS A 129 6.59 -7.00 8.82
N ALA A 130 6.70 -5.70 9.12
CA ALA A 130 6.11 -5.09 10.30
C ALA A 130 4.57 -5.20 10.32
N ASN A 131 3.93 -5.29 9.15
CA ASN A 131 2.48 -5.49 9.03
C ASN A 131 2.08 -6.94 8.74
N ASP A 132 2.95 -7.93 8.97
CA ASP A 132 2.69 -9.36 8.68
C ASP A 132 2.28 -9.63 7.22
N SER A 133 2.89 -8.92 6.29
CA SER A 133 2.62 -9.01 4.84
C SER A 133 1.13 -8.86 4.55
N HIS A 134 0.48 -7.91 5.22
CA HIS A 134 -0.97 -7.72 5.20
C HIS A 134 -1.55 -7.73 3.78
N ASN A 135 -0.96 -6.93 2.89
CA ASN A 135 -1.33 -6.84 1.48
C ASN A 135 -1.17 -8.16 0.71
N CYS A 136 -0.15 -8.97 1.03
CA CYS A 136 -0.04 -10.31 0.44
C CYS A 136 -1.20 -11.19 0.93
N ARG A 137 -1.54 -11.12 2.22
CA ARG A 137 -2.53 -11.98 2.87
C ARG A 137 -3.98 -11.62 2.53
N SER A 138 -4.26 -10.41 2.03
CA SER A 138 -5.59 -10.03 1.54
C SER A 138 -6.05 -10.94 0.39
N CYS A 139 -5.10 -11.42 -0.42
CA CYS A 139 -5.34 -12.36 -1.52
C CYS A 139 -4.79 -13.77 -1.21
N HIS A 140 -3.61 -13.88 -0.59
CA HIS A 140 -2.91 -15.14 -0.30
C HIS A 140 -3.09 -15.59 1.15
N ARG A 141 -4.23 -16.21 1.41
CA ARG A 141 -4.56 -16.76 2.72
C ARG A 141 -3.86 -18.09 2.98
N ALA A 142 -3.01 -18.15 4.01
CA ALA A 142 -2.26 -19.34 4.37
C ALA A 142 -3.16 -20.56 4.69
N ASP A 143 -4.34 -20.33 5.27
CA ASP A 143 -5.33 -21.37 5.57
C ASP A 143 -6.11 -21.85 4.33
N LYS A 144 -5.93 -21.19 3.18
CA LYS A 144 -6.56 -21.53 1.90
C LYS A 144 -5.56 -22.04 0.87
N MET A 145 -4.28 -22.10 1.20
CA MET A 145 -3.28 -22.76 0.38
C MET A 145 -3.42 -24.28 0.55
N SER A 146 -3.70 -25.01 -0.53
CA SER A 146 -3.64 -26.48 -0.50
C SER A 146 -2.18 -26.92 -0.28
N VAL A 147 -1.95 -27.78 0.70
CA VAL A 147 -0.63 -28.35 1.01
C VAL A 147 -0.29 -29.41 -0.04
N GLU A 148 -1.30 -30.17 -0.47
CA GLU A 148 -1.20 -31.30 -1.40
C GLU A 148 -0.77 -30.84 -2.80
N LEU A 149 -1.15 -29.63 -3.20
CA LEU A 149 -0.76 -29.02 -4.48
C LEU A 149 0.60 -28.32 -4.45
N GLN A 150 1.24 -28.21 -3.27
CA GLN A 150 2.58 -27.64 -3.16
C GLN A 150 3.65 -28.70 -3.44
N SER A 151 4.81 -28.26 -3.95
CA SER A 151 6.00 -29.13 -3.98
C SER A 151 6.41 -29.55 -2.56
N ALA A 152 7.01 -30.72 -2.41
CA ALA A 152 7.48 -31.21 -1.10
C ALA A 152 8.41 -30.20 -0.38
N LYS A 153 9.23 -29.48 -1.14
CA LYS A 153 10.09 -28.40 -0.62
C LYS A 153 9.27 -27.22 -0.10
N ALA A 154 8.23 -26.80 -0.81
CA ALA A 154 7.36 -25.71 -0.38
C ALA A 154 6.56 -26.11 0.87
N GLN A 155 6.03 -27.34 0.93
CA GLN A 155 5.34 -27.86 2.12
C GLN A 155 6.23 -27.78 3.37
N ALA A 156 7.45 -28.30 3.29
CA ALA A 156 8.40 -28.28 4.40
C ALA A 156 8.77 -26.84 4.82
N ARG A 157 8.98 -25.94 3.85
CA ARG A 157 9.30 -24.53 4.12
C ARG A 157 8.13 -23.77 4.74
N HIS A 158 6.91 -23.95 4.25
CA HIS A 158 5.72 -23.32 4.83
C HIS A 158 5.42 -23.84 6.24
N ALA A 159 5.57 -25.15 6.46
CA ALA A 159 5.43 -25.73 7.80
C ALA A 159 6.45 -25.12 8.79
N LYS A 160 7.71 -25.02 8.38
CA LYS A 160 8.76 -24.37 9.18
C LYS A 160 8.46 -22.88 9.42
N ALA A 161 8.10 -22.14 8.38
CA ALA A 161 7.76 -20.72 8.47
C ALA A 161 6.61 -20.45 9.44
N LYS A 162 5.60 -21.33 9.46
CA LYS A 162 4.47 -21.24 10.41
C LYS A 162 4.93 -21.39 11.87
N VAL A 163 5.83 -22.32 12.15
CA VAL A 163 6.40 -22.53 13.49
C VAL A 163 7.30 -21.35 13.90
N GLU A 164 8.08 -20.82 12.96
CA GLU A 164 8.99 -19.69 13.18
C GLU A 164 8.29 -18.32 13.18
N GLY A 165 6.97 -18.26 12.91
CA GLY A 165 6.23 -17.00 12.85
C GLY A 165 6.66 -16.08 11.71
N LYS A 166 7.13 -16.64 10.60
CA LYS A 166 7.62 -15.85 9.46
C LYS A 166 6.50 -15.25 8.62
N THR A 167 6.75 -14.08 8.07
CA THR A 167 5.86 -13.37 7.16
C THR A 167 6.19 -13.70 5.70
N CYS A 168 5.26 -13.43 4.78
CA CYS A 168 5.40 -13.81 3.37
C CYS A 168 6.64 -13.18 2.72
N ILE A 169 6.90 -11.89 3.01
CA ILE A 169 7.98 -11.11 2.40
C ILE A 169 9.39 -11.60 2.78
N GLU A 170 9.53 -12.38 3.86
CA GLU A 170 10.83 -12.89 4.30
C GLU A 170 11.43 -13.93 3.34
N CYS A 171 10.58 -14.58 2.55
CA CYS A 171 10.97 -15.59 1.55
C CYS A 171 10.52 -15.23 0.13
N HIS A 172 9.36 -14.56 -0.01
CA HIS A 172 8.83 -14.13 -1.31
C HIS A 172 9.11 -12.64 -1.51
N PHE A 173 10.35 -12.32 -1.90
CA PHE A 173 10.78 -10.99 -2.30
C PHE A 173 11.22 -11.01 -3.77
N GLY A 174 11.38 -9.84 -4.39
CA GLY A 174 11.67 -9.76 -5.83
C GLY A 174 10.55 -10.35 -6.71
N ILE A 175 9.30 -10.31 -6.23
CA ILE A 175 8.15 -10.96 -6.89
C ILE A 175 7.77 -10.25 -8.19
N ALA A 176 7.73 -8.93 -8.16
CA ALA A 176 7.26 -8.07 -9.26
C ALA A 176 8.35 -7.14 -9.81
N HIS A 177 9.46 -7.04 -9.10
CA HIS A 177 10.56 -6.12 -9.39
C HIS A 177 11.87 -6.87 -9.26
N ASN A 178 12.89 -6.41 -9.95
CA ASN A 178 14.22 -7.00 -9.89
C ASN A 178 14.75 -6.96 -8.46
N GLU A 179 15.33 -8.08 -8.04
CA GLU A 179 15.99 -8.17 -6.74
C GLU A 179 17.18 -7.19 -6.71
N PRO A 180 17.28 -6.30 -5.71
CA PRO A 180 18.42 -5.41 -5.57
C PRO A 180 19.67 -6.17 -5.14
N GLU A 181 20.84 -5.59 -5.42
CA GLU A 181 22.08 -6.04 -4.80
C GLU A 181 22.07 -5.79 -3.27
N GLY A 182 22.77 -6.65 -2.54
CA GLY A 182 22.94 -6.56 -1.08
C GLY A 182 22.12 -7.60 -0.31
N PRO A 183 21.89 -7.38 1.00
CA PRO A 183 21.27 -8.38 1.85
C PRO A 183 19.79 -8.55 1.53
N GLY A 184 19.37 -9.79 1.31
CA GLY A 184 17.96 -10.14 1.20
C GLY A 184 17.22 -9.99 2.54
N PRO A 185 15.87 -10.11 2.56
CA PRO A 185 15.06 -9.93 3.76
C PRO A 185 15.52 -10.79 4.94
N THR A 186 15.85 -12.08 4.72
CA THR A 186 16.29 -12.98 5.80
C THR A 186 17.56 -12.46 6.48
N GLU A 187 18.55 -11.99 5.70
CA GLU A 187 19.81 -11.45 6.23
C GLU A 187 19.57 -10.11 6.93
N LEU A 188 18.85 -9.20 6.28
CA LEU A 188 18.46 -7.89 6.82
C LEU A 188 17.75 -8.02 8.17
N PHE A 189 16.81 -8.95 8.30
CA PHE A 189 16.05 -9.12 9.53
C PHE A 189 16.84 -9.82 10.62
N SER A 190 17.78 -10.68 10.27
CA SER A 190 18.66 -11.34 11.23
C SER A 190 19.63 -10.36 11.91
N THR A 191 20.05 -9.31 11.21
CA THR A 191 20.94 -8.28 11.75
C THR A 191 20.20 -7.27 12.61
N MET A 192 18.94 -6.94 12.28
CA MET A 192 18.11 -6.04 13.10
C MET A 192 17.58 -6.66 14.40
N ALA A 193 17.58 -8.00 14.49
CA ALA A 193 17.15 -8.72 15.69
C ALA A 193 18.26 -8.85 16.76
N LYS A 194 19.49 -8.42 16.44
CA LYS A 194 20.62 -8.34 17.36
C LYS A 194 20.75 -6.94 17.93
#